data_AF-A0A931PLD2-F1
#
_entry.id   AF-A0A931PLD2-F1
#
_cell.length_a   1.000
_cell.length_b   1.000
_cell.length_c   1.000
_cell.angle_alpha   90.00
_cell.angle_beta   90.00
_cell.angle_gamma   90.00
#
_symmetry.space_group_name_H-M   'P 1'
#
loop_
_entity.id
_entity.type
_entity.pdbx_description
1 polymer ?
#
loop_
_entity_poly.entity_id
_entity_poly.type
_entity_poly.pdbx_seq_one_letter_code
_entity_poly.pdbx_strand_id
1 'polypeptide(L)'
;MSIVFDRIHRAPHEAPGVLHVEPITTVEEFRVLRDAWNALLAQSRADCVFLTWEWLFTWWKYFSPGRELAILAVRDGAELVALAPF
;
A
#
# COMPACT_ATOMS: atom_id res chain seq x y z
N MET A 1 10.48 -11.94 2.64
CA MET A 1 10.17 -10.56 2.21
C MET A 1 8.97 -10.68 1.28
N SER A 2 7.77 -10.79 1.88
CA SER A 2 6.57 -11.11 1.12
C SER A 2 6.08 -9.86 0.42
N ILE A 3 6.32 -9.81 -0.88
CA ILE A 3 5.70 -8.86 -1.80
C ILE A 3 4.22 -9.23 -1.83
N VAL A 4 3.35 -8.39 -1.28
CA VAL A 4 1.92 -8.59 -1.40
C VAL A 4 1.45 -7.92 -2.69
N PHE A 5 1.51 -8.70 -3.76
CA PHE A 5 0.56 -8.53 -4.85
C PHE A 5 -0.67 -9.35 -4.49
N ASP A 6 -1.81 -8.71 -4.26
CA ASP A 6 -3.05 -9.37 -4.57
C ASP A 6 -3.97 -8.40 -5.31
N ARG A 7 -4.32 -8.82 -6.52
CA ARG A 7 -5.12 -8.09 -7.50
C ARG A 7 -6.53 -8.00 -6.96
N ILE A 8 -6.87 -6.87 -6.35
CA ILE A 8 -8.24 -6.58 -5.92
C ILE A 8 -9.10 -6.62 -7.19
N HIS A 9 -10.19 -7.38 -7.12
CA HIS A 9 -10.93 -7.92 -8.27
C HIS A 9 -11.17 -6.92 -9.42
N ARG A 10 -10.50 -7.13 -10.57
CA ARG A 10 -10.98 -6.59 -11.85
C ARG A 10 -12.14 -7.46 -12.32
N ALA A 11 -13.27 -6.86 -12.67
CA ALA A 11 -14.27 -7.56 -13.48
C ALA A 11 -13.60 -8.00 -14.81
N PRO A 12 -13.81 -9.24 -15.27
CA PRO A 12 -13.05 -9.84 -16.38
C PRO A 12 -13.19 -9.15 -17.75
N HIS A 13 -13.99 -8.08 -17.87
CA HIS A 13 -14.32 -7.41 -19.13
C HIS A 13 -13.75 -5.98 -19.25
N GLU A 14 -13.10 -5.42 -18.23
CA GLU A 14 -12.54 -4.06 -18.34
C GLU A 14 -11.12 -4.12 -18.90
N ALA A 15 -10.86 -3.42 -20.01
CA ALA A 15 -9.52 -3.33 -20.59
C ALA A 15 -8.52 -2.82 -19.53
N PRO A 16 -7.27 -3.32 -19.49
CA PRO A 16 -6.27 -2.82 -18.57
C PRO A 16 -6.07 -1.32 -18.77
N GLY A 17 -6.51 -0.54 -17.79
CA GLY A 17 -6.17 0.87 -17.69
C GLY A 17 -4.66 1.03 -17.49
N VAL A 18 -4.17 2.24 -17.75
CA VAL A 18 -2.75 2.57 -17.56
C VAL A 18 -2.46 2.54 -16.07
N LEU A 19 -1.65 1.58 -15.65
CA LEU A 19 -1.19 1.51 -14.26
C LEU A 19 -0.09 2.54 -14.02
N HIS A 20 -0.29 3.39 -13.02
CA HIS A 20 0.70 4.34 -12.54
C HIS A 20 1.30 3.85 -11.23
N VAL A 21 2.63 3.94 -11.12
CA VAL A 21 3.35 3.59 -9.89
C VAL A 21 4.00 4.87 -9.38
N GLU A 22 3.70 5.25 -8.14
CA GLU A 22 4.25 6.42 -7.49
C GLU A 22 4.88 6.06 -6.15
N PRO A 23 6.06 6.61 -5.82
CA PRO A 23 6.65 6.42 -4.50
C PRO A 23 5.97 7.33 -3.48
N ILE A 24 5.74 6.80 -2.29
CA ILE A 24 5.29 7.52 -1.11
C ILE A 24 6.52 7.72 -0.22
N THR A 25 6.95 8.96 -0.09
CA THR A 25 8.27 9.29 0.50
C THR A 25 8.17 10.22 1.71
N THR A 26 7.00 10.81 1.94
CA THR A 26 6.77 11.69 3.07
C THR A 26 5.87 11.04 4.13
N VAL A 27 6.08 11.47 5.37
CA VAL A 27 5.28 11.00 6.51
C VAL A 27 3.81 11.37 6.34
N GLU A 28 3.52 12.55 5.78
CA GLU A 28 2.15 13.01 5.61
C GLU A 28 1.40 12.16 4.57
N GLU A 29 2.05 11.84 3.45
CA GLU A 29 1.49 10.90 2.47
C GLU A 29 1.22 9.53 3.10
N PHE A 30 2.14 9.00 3.93
CA PHE A 30 1.89 7.74 4.63
C PHE A 30 0.72 7.85 5.63
N ARG A 31 0.58 8.99 6.32
CA ARG A 31 -0.49 9.21 7.29
C ARG A 31 -1.88 9.18 6.65
N VAL A 32 -2.05 9.84 5.51
CA VAL A 32 -3.35 9.92 4.83
C VAL A 32 -3.75 8.59 4.18
N LEU A 33 -2.81 7.66 3.98
CA LEU A 33 -3.09 6.34 3.43
C LEU A 33 -3.80 5.39 4.40
N ARG A 34 -3.95 5.73 5.69
CA ARG A 34 -4.47 4.81 6.72
C ARG A 34 -5.74 4.05 6.33
N ASP A 35 -6.78 4.77 5.94
CA ASP A 35 -8.09 4.17 5.69
C ASP A 35 -8.07 3.33 4.42
N ALA A 36 -7.45 3.86 3.35
CA ALA A 36 -7.28 3.13 2.09
C ALA A 36 -6.42 1.87 2.29
N TRP A 37 -5.33 1.97 3.06
CA TRP A 37 -4.45 0.86 3.39
C TRP A 37 -5.21 -0.28 4.05
N ASN A 38 -5.97 0.02 5.10
CA ASN A 38 -6.72 -1.00 5.83
C ASN A 38 -7.85 -1.59 4.97
N ALA A 39 -8.49 -0.79 4.10
CA ALA A 39 -9.47 -1.29 3.15
C ALA A 39 -8.88 -2.23 2.08
N LEU A 40 -7.68 -1.92 1.57
CA LEU A 40 -6.94 -2.78 0.63
C LEU A 40 -6.47 -4.07 1.32
N LEU A 41 -5.94 -3.96 2.54
CA LEU A 41 -5.45 -5.10 3.30
C LEU A 41 -6.56 -6.10 3.64
N ALA A 42 -7.72 -5.63 4.09
CA ALA A 42 -8.87 -6.47 4.42
C ALA A 42 -9.39 -7.31 3.24
N GLN A 43 -9.08 -6.90 2.01
CA GLN A 43 -9.43 -7.62 0.78
C GLN A 43 -8.28 -8.48 0.24
N SER A 44 -7.10 -8.38 0.85
CA SER A 44 -5.89 -9.08 0.42
C SER A 44 -5.81 -10.47 1.04
N ARG A 45 -5.30 -11.44 0.28
CA ARG A 45 -4.85 -12.73 0.85
C ARG A 45 -3.73 -12.61 1.88
N ALA A 46 -3.10 -11.45 2.00
CA ALA A 46 -2.06 -11.19 2.99
C ALA A 46 -2.55 -10.39 4.22
N ASP A 47 -3.87 -10.36 4.47
CA ASP A 47 -4.44 -9.74 5.67
C ASP A 47 -3.83 -10.32 6.96
N CYS A 48 -2.84 -9.63 7.49
CA CYS A 48 -2.15 -10.00 8.71
C CYS A 48 -1.72 -8.74 9.47
N VAL A 49 -1.59 -8.87 10.78
CA VAL A 49 -1.30 -7.75 11.68
C VAL A 49 -0.03 -6.97 11.29
N PHE A 50 1.00 -7.66 10.79
CA PHE A 50 2.28 -7.05 10.41
C PHE A 50 2.19 -6.14 9.19
N LEU A 51 1.11 -6.24 8.43
CA LEU A 51 0.84 -5.42 7.27
C LEU A 51 -0.24 -4.38 7.52
N THR A 52 -0.80 -4.29 8.72
CA THR A 52 -1.72 -3.19 9.07
C THR A 52 -0.99 -1.85 9.00
N TRP A 53 -1.73 -0.79 8.67
CA TRP A 53 -1.17 0.56 8.69
C TRP A 53 -0.63 0.90 10.08
N GLU A 54 -1.37 0.55 11.13
CA GLU A 54 -1.01 0.81 12.52
C GLU A 54 0.34 0.18 12.90
N TRP A 55 0.57 -1.08 12.50
CA TRP A 55 1.83 -1.75 12.76
C TRP A 55 2.98 -1.11 11.98
N LEU A 56 2.83 -0.92 10.68
CA LEU A 56 3.91 -0.40 9.82
C LEU A 56 4.25 1.05 10.14
N PHE A 57 3.24 1.89 10.38
CA PHE A 57 3.45 3.29 10.76
C PHE A 57 4.17 3.40 12.11
N THR A 58 3.77 2.59 13.09
CA THR A 58 4.45 2.53 14.40
C THR A 58 5.87 2.00 14.25
N TRP A 59 6.06 0.94 13.47
CA TRP A 59 7.37 0.35 13.23
C TRP A 59 8.32 1.35 12.58
N TRP A 60 7.89 1.99 11.48
CA TRP A 60 8.68 3.03 10.81
C TRP A 60 9.02 4.17 11.80
N LYS A 61 8.02 4.71 12.50
CA LYS A 61 8.21 5.83 13.42
C LYS A 61 9.28 5.60 14.49
N TYR A 62 9.37 4.39 15.05
CA TYR A 62 10.25 4.12 16.20
C TYR A 62 11.48 3.26 15.87
N PHE A 63 11.42 2.45 14.82
CA PHE A 63 12.45 1.44 14.50
C PHE A 63 13.14 1.69 13.16
N SER A 64 12.84 2.79 12.45
CA SER A 64 13.56 3.18 11.23
C SER A 64 14.38 4.49 11.35
N PRO A 65 15.04 4.81 12.48
CA PRO A 65 15.85 6.03 12.56
C PRO A 65 16.97 5.99 11.51
N GLY A 66 17.13 7.09 10.77
CA GLY A 66 18.11 7.22 9.69
C GLY A 66 17.76 6.47 8.40
N ARG A 67 16.55 5.90 8.29
CA ARG A 67 16.04 5.30 7.04
C ARG A 67 15.04 6.22 6.37
N GLU A 68 15.01 6.17 5.04
CA GLU A 68 14.00 6.85 4.24
C GLU A 68 12.71 6.02 4.20
N LEU A 69 11.57 6.71 4.13
CA LEU A 69 10.27 6.06 3.94
C LEU A 69 10.21 5.48 2.52
N ALA A 70 9.72 4.24 2.45
CA ALA A 70 9.84 3.43 1.25
C ALA A 70 8.54 2.63 1.05
N ILE A 71 7.59 3.26 0.36
CA ILE A 71 6.28 2.67 0.00
C ILE A 71 6.00 2.96 -1.48
N LEU A 72 5.45 2.00 -2.22
CA LEU A 72 4.95 2.19 -3.59
C LEU A 72 3.43 2.14 -3.56
N ALA A 73 2.81 3.12 -4.21
CA ALA A 73 1.39 3.13 -4.51
C ALA A 73 1.18 2.81 -5.99
N VAL A 74 0.24 1.91 -6.28
CA VAL A 74 -0.17 1.58 -7.65
C VAL A 74 -1.59 2.07 -7.86
N ARG A 75 -1.81 2.84 -8.93
CA ARG A 75 -3.11 3.35 -9.31
C ARG A 75 -3.54 2.85 -10.69
N ASP A 76 -4.82 2.53 -10.83
CA ASP A 76 -5.50 2.39 -12.12
C ASP A 76 -6.34 3.67 -12.34
N GLY A 77 -5.84 4.59 -13.17
CA GLY A 77 -6.38 5.96 -13.23
C GLY A 77 -6.24 6.69 -11.88
N ALA A 78 -7.37 7.07 -11.28
CA ALA A 78 -7.41 7.74 -9.97
C ALA A 78 -7.51 6.76 -8.79
N GLU A 79 -7.89 5.51 -9.05
CA GLU A 79 -8.15 4.50 -8.03
C GLU A 79 -6.84 3.91 -7.50
N LEU A 80 -6.67 3.90 -6.17
CA LEU A 80 -5.54 3.22 -5.53
C LEU A 80 -5.86 1.72 -5.44
N VAL A 81 -5.08 0.90 -6.14
CA VAL A 81 -5.34 -0.54 -6.28
C VAL A 81 -4.35 -1.42 -5.54
N ALA A 82 -3.17 -0.90 -5.19
CA ALA A 82 -2.20 -1.60 -4.36
C ALA A 82 -1.26 -0.66 -3.60
N LEU A 83 -0.76 -1.15 -2.47
CA LEU A 83 0.30 -0.54 -1.68
C LEU A 83 1.35 -1.60 -1.34
N ALA A 84 2.62 -1.24 -1.48
CA ALA A 84 3.74 -2.13 -1.18
C ALA A 84 4.77 -1.42 -0.30
N PRO A 85 4.92 -1.79 0.98
CA PRO A 85 6.02 -1.35 1.83
C PRO A 85 7.32 -2.14 1.54
N PHE A 86 8.49 -1.52 1.65
CA PHE A 86 9.82 -2.16 1.50
C PHE A 86 10.81 -1.78 2.60
#